data_AF-K2KPH8-F1
#
_entry.id   AF-K2KPH8-F1
#
_cell.length_a   1.000
_cell.length_b   1.000
_cell.length_c   1.000
_cell.angle_alpha   90.00
_cell.angle_beta   90.00
_cell.angle_gamma   90.00
#
_symmetry.space_group_name_H-M   'P 1'
#
loop_
_entity.id
_entity.type
_entity.pdbx_description
1 polymer ?
#
loop_
_entity_poly.entity_id
_entity_poly.type
_entity_poly.pdbx_seq_one_letter_code
_entity_poly.pdbx_strand_id
1 'polypeptide(L)'
;MIPVVGNFSAGKSTLLNRFLEKSVLPTGITPETSLATELHYSANERIEAFSNNDEKAESFELNEQSFEIIKENAAEYSYLKVYLNNEALKNSAPLVFVDMPGFDSPISSHTHAILEYLERGVHFVILASVEEGNLTKRMVRELKNLLEFDKGLSFILSKTNLRTSSQVGEISHYIQDQIQDHLDLITHLIHSNKDNNALLEVADKIDAEKLFSALYLKRLKFLNSKLQNSLKSVIKSFDYSKEKALEEIQALDLSVKDIEKTYEKLRANLEEEYSSVAVGSVVKKVVEEVREQKSYLASLINKPNEFNSEIESIMQQSLIKNAKLEIEKINLSFSKDFCAEFESLNNTQLSSDLSVNLEHSLELGINALSVILSKNPVTRPFALILQGLKPLLKELLALLPNIIASFFRNEEKERAKLENLIEVKVIPEVQYKLKKVLPGLFNECLENSLKGLKDRCELEITHKKQEIALAQKEKEKHLNDLENQKQILENKINALSDLEQQYLKD
;
A
#
# COMPACT_ATOMS: atom_id res chain seq x y z
N MET A 1 -9.92 -3.62 3.86
CA MET A 1 -10.35 -4.91 3.27
C MET A 1 -9.62 -6.07 3.94
N ILE A 2 -10.24 -7.26 3.98
CA ILE A 2 -9.71 -8.51 4.55
C ILE A 2 -9.62 -9.58 3.44
N PRO A 3 -8.54 -9.61 2.65
CA PRO A 3 -8.46 -10.53 1.52
C PRO A 3 -8.17 -11.97 1.94
N VAL A 4 -8.89 -12.92 1.35
CA VAL A 4 -8.67 -14.35 1.51
C VAL A 4 -7.79 -14.82 0.36
N VAL A 5 -6.57 -15.24 0.66
CA VAL A 5 -5.54 -15.62 -0.32
C VAL A 5 -5.05 -17.04 -0.06
N GLY A 6 -4.46 -17.67 -1.06
CA GLY A 6 -4.01 -19.05 -1.00
C GLY A 6 -3.89 -19.66 -2.38
N ASN A 7 -3.32 -20.86 -2.47
CA ASN A 7 -3.08 -21.54 -3.73
C ASN A 7 -4.37 -21.76 -4.53
N PHE A 8 -4.19 -22.08 -5.81
CA PHE A 8 -5.29 -22.45 -6.66
C PHE A 8 -6.00 -23.70 -6.08
N SER A 9 -7.34 -23.72 -6.04
CA SER A 9 -8.12 -24.81 -5.40
C SER A 9 -7.93 -25.02 -3.88
N ALA A 10 -7.34 -24.05 -3.15
CA ALA A 10 -7.28 -24.10 -1.67
C ALA A 10 -8.67 -24.02 -0.98
N GLY A 11 -9.73 -23.66 -1.73
CA GLY A 11 -11.10 -23.60 -1.23
C GLY A 11 -11.55 -22.23 -0.72
N LYS A 12 -11.00 -21.13 -1.26
CA LYS A 12 -11.27 -19.74 -0.84
C LYS A 12 -12.74 -19.35 -1.01
N SER A 13 -13.27 -19.44 -2.22
CA SER A 13 -14.68 -19.16 -2.52
C SER A 13 -15.63 -20.10 -1.76
N THR A 14 -15.24 -21.37 -1.55
CA THR A 14 -15.99 -22.31 -0.71
C THR A 14 -16.03 -21.88 0.76
N LEU A 15 -14.91 -21.42 1.31
CA LEU A 15 -14.83 -20.90 2.68
C LEU A 15 -15.72 -19.66 2.84
N LEU A 16 -15.70 -18.75 1.85
CA LEU A 16 -16.52 -17.54 1.85
C LEU A 16 -18.01 -17.85 1.70
N ASN A 17 -18.40 -18.74 0.80
CA ASN A 17 -19.79 -19.21 0.68
C ASN A 17 -20.28 -19.87 1.97
N ARG A 18 -19.40 -20.59 2.67
CA ARG A 18 -19.74 -21.18 3.98
C ARG A 18 -19.96 -20.09 5.04
N PHE A 19 -19.09 -19.08 5.10
CA PHE A 19 -19.29 -17.92 5.96
C PHE A 19 -20.60 -17.18 5.68
N LEU A 20 -20.99 -17.08 4.41
CA LEU A 20 -22.27 -16.50 4.00
C LEU A 20 -23.49 -17.40 4.25
N GLU A 21 -23.26 -18.68 4.55
CA GLU A 21 -24.30 -19.74 4.59
C GLU A 21 -25.12 -19.80 3.28
N LYS A 22 -24.52 -19.35 2.17
CA LYS A 22 -25.15 -19.24 0.83
C LYS A 22 -24.11 -19.54 -0.25
N SER A 23 -24.52 -20.21 -1.32
CA SER A 23 -23.68 -20.44 -2.50
C SER A 23 -23.76 -19.23 -3.45
N VAL A 24 -22.97 -18.19 -3.17
CA VAL A 24 -22.99 -16.94 -3.94
C VAL A 24 -21.86 -16.88 -4.95
N LEU A 25 -20.63 -17.13 -4.49
CA LEU A 25 -19.43 -17.07 -5.33
C LEU A 25 -19.31 -18.36 -6.16
N PRO A 26 -18.88 -18.28 -7.42
CA PRO A 26 -18.65 -19.46 -8.25
C PRO A 26 -17.57 -20.36 -7.62
N THR A 27 -17.75 -21.68 -7.69
CA THR A 27 -16.80 -22.67 -7.16
C THR A 27 -16.51 -23.74 -8.19
N GLY A 28 -15.23 -24.07 -8.39
CA GLY A 28 -14.78 -25.07 -9.35
C GLY A 28 -13.34 -25.51 -9.14
N ILE A 29 -12.93 -26.57 -9.85
CA ILE A 29 -11.55 -27.09 -9.87
C ILE A 29 -10.71 -26.36 -10.94
N THR A 30 -11.33 -25.48 -11.73
CA THR A 30 -10.70 -24.54 -12.66
C THR A 30 -10.63 -23.13 -12.05
N PRO A 31 -9.74 -22.23 -12.53
CA PRO A 31 -9.71 -20.83 -12.09
C PRO A 31 -11.05 -20.13 -12.36
N GLU A 32 -11.96 -20.19 -11.38
CA GLU A 32 -13.25 -19.49 -11.43
C GLU A 32 -13.12 -18.01 -11.07
N THR A 33 -12.32 -17.71 -10.04
CA THR A 33 -12.07 -16.34 -9.59
C THR A 33 -10.93 -15.71 -10.41
N SER A 34 -11.27 -15.05 -11.52
CA SER A 34 -10.33 -14.25 -12.31
C SER A 34 -10.16 -12.83 -11.75
N LEU A 35 -11.18 -12.32 -11.05
CA LEU A 35 -11.24 -10.99 -10.46
C LEU A 35 -11.41 -11.07 -8.94
N ALA A 36 -10.73 -10.19 -8.22
CA ALA A 36 -10.96 -10.05 -6.80
C ALA A 36 -12.40 -9.59 -6.53
N THR A 37 -13.08 -10.23 -5.58
CA THR A 37 -14.51 -10.00 -5.32
C THR A 37 -14.73 -9.58 -3.86
N GLU A 38 -15.08 -8.32 -3.66
CA GLU A 38 -15.38 -7.75 -2.34
C GLU A 38 -16.82 -8.06 -1.92
N LEU A 39 -17.02 -8.56 -0.70
CA LEU A 39 -18.35 -8.88 -0.15
C LEU A 39 -18.82 -7.75 0.77
N HIS A 40 -19.88 -7.07 0.37
CA HIS A 40 -20.45 -5.93 1.08
C HIS A 40 -21.87 -6.24 1.57
N TYR A 41 -22.22 -5.80 2.77
CA TYR A 41 -23.60 -5.85 3.22
C TYR A 41 -24.46 -4.79 2.50
N SER A 42 -25.64 -5.18 2.02
CA SER A 42 -26.67 -4.26 1.54
C SER A 42 -28.04 -4.91 1.55
N ALA A 43 -29.09 -4.12 1.79
CA ALA A 43 -30.46 -4.60 1.60
C ALA A 43 -30.79 -4.87 0.12
N ASN A 44 -30.10 -4.21 -0.81
CA ASN A 44 -30.31 -4.33 -2.26
C ASN A 44 -29.20 -5.18 -2.88
N GLU A 45 -29.49 -6.46 -3.11
CA GLU A 45 -28.54 -7.44 -3.64
C GLU A 45 -28.22 -7.16 -5.11
N ARG A 46 -26.93 -7.12 -5.45
CA ARG A 46 -26.42 -6.85 -6.81
C ARG A 46 -24.93 -7.14 -6.92
N ILE A 47 -24.43 -7.19 -8.16
CA ILE A 47 -23.01 -7.20 -8.46
C ILE A 47 -22.66 -5.87 -9.15
N GLU A 48 -21.54 -5.27 -8.79
CA GLU A 48 -20.99 -4.08 -9.45
C GLU A 48 -19.56 -4.37 -9.90
N ALA A 49 -19.28 -4.14 -11.19
CA ALA A 49 -17.94 -4.29 -11.75
C ALA A 49 -17.25 -2.93 -11.83
N PHE A 50 -15.97 -2.88 -11.45
CA PHE A 50 -15.19 -1.65 -11.36
C PHE A 50 -13.96 -1.69 -12.28
N SER A 51 -13.63 -0.53 -12.84
CA SER A 51 -12.40 -0.31 -13.60
C SER A 51 -11.20 0.00 -12.67
N ASN A 52 -10.00 0.15 -13.23
CA ASN A 52 -8.77 0.42 -12.47
C ASN A 52 -8.80 1.76 -11.72
N ASN A 53 -9.72 2.66 -12.05
CA ASN A 53 -9.84 4.00 -11.43
C ASN A 53 -10.93 4.07 -10.35
N ASP A 54 -11.40 2.92 -9.85
CA ASP A 54 -12.55 2.84 -8.92
C ASP A 54 -13.86 3.41 -9.46
N GLU A 55 -13.95 3.61 -10.78
CA GLU A 55 -15.19 3.99 -11.43
C GLU A 55 -16.04 2.74 -11.66
N LYS A 56 -17.31 2.83 -11.28
CA LYS A 56 -18.30 1.79 -11.55
C LYS A 56 -18.48 1.71 -13.07
N ALA A 57 -18.06 0.59 -13.65
CA ALA A 57 -18.25 0.32 -15.07
C ALA A 57 -19.68 -0.15 -15.31
N GLU A 58 -20.09 -1.22 -14.60
CA GLU A 58 -21.36 -1.90 -14.86
C GLU A 58 -22.02 -2.42 -13.58
N SER A 59 -23.32 -2.72 -13.67
CA SER A 59 -24.13 -3.29 -12.58
C SER A 59 -24.90 -4.48 -13.12
N PHE A 60 -24.84 -5.59 -12.39
CA PHE A 60 -25.51 -6.84 -12.75
C PHE A 60 -26.42 -7.29 -11.62
N GLU A 61 -27.40 -8.12 -11.97
CA GLU A 61 -28.17 -8.87 -10.98
C GLU A 61 -27.30 -9.92 -10.30
N LEU A 62 -27.65 -10.28 -9.06
CA LEU A 62 -26.94 -11.32 -8.34
C LEU A 62 -27.44 -12.71 -8.77
N ASN A 63 -26.83 -13.28 -9.80
CA ASN A 63 -27.12 -14.63 -10.27
C ASN A 63 -25.90 -15.26 -10.96
N GLU A 64 -25.92 -16.59 -11.15
CA GLU A 64 -24.82 -17.34 -11.77
C GLU A 64 -24.52 -16.86 -13.21
N GLN A 65 -25.56 -16.52 -13.99
CA GLN A 65 -25.40 -16.04 -15.37
C GLN A 65 -24.60 -14.75 -15.44
N SER A 66 -24.78 -13.85 -14.48
CA SER A 66 -24.03 -12.60 -14.40
C SER A 66 -22.56 -12.85 -14.10
N PHE A 67 -22.23 -13.83 -13.25
CA PHE A 67 -20.84 -14.22 -13.01
C PHE A 67 -20.17 -14.80 -14.27
N GLU A 68 -20.88 -15.58 -15.09
CA GLU A 68 -20.34 -16.07 -16.37
C GLU A 68 -20.09 -14.93 -17.36
N ILE A 69 -21.03 -13.99 -17.51
CA ILE A 69 -20.84 -12.80 -18.38
C ILE A 69 -19.62 -11.98 -17.92
N ILE A 70 -19.49 -11.76 -16.61
CA ILE A 70 -18.36 -11.02 -16.04
C ILE A 70 -17.05 -11.77 -16.29
N LYS A 71 -17.06 -13.11 -16.16
CA LYS A 71 -15.87 -13.94 -16.39
C LYS A 71 -15.41 -13.89 -17.84
N GLU A 72 -16.34 -13.90 -18.81
CA GLU A 72 -16.04 -13.73 -20.23
C GLU A 72 -15.40 -12.36 -20.54
N ASN A 73 -15.83 -11.32 -19.83
CA ASN A 73 -15.35 -9.94 -19.99
C ASN A 73 -14.37 -9.51 -18.90
N ALA A 74 -13.74 -10.45 -18.19
CA ALA A 74 -12.94 -10.16 -17.00
C ALA A 74 -11.74 -9.23 -17.28
N ALA A 75 -11.25 -9.18 -18.52
CA ALA A 75 -10.17 -8.28 -18.92
C ALA A 75 -10.56 -6.80 -18.92
N GLU A 76 -11.85 -6.48 -18.94
CA GLU A 76 -12.39 -5.11 -18.92
C GLU A 76 -12.54 -4.56 -17.50
N TYR A 77 -12.53 -5.45 -16.50
CA TYR A 77 -12.74 -5.10 -15.10
C TYR A 77 -11.49 -5.35 -14.27
N SER A 78 -11.42 -4.71 -13.11
CA SER A 78 -10.29 -4.81 -12.19
C SER A 78 -10.66 -5.58 -10.92
N TYR A 79 -11.87 -5.38 -10.43
CA TYR A 79 -12.44 -6.11 -9.31
C TYR A 79 -13.96 -5.97 -9.29
N LEU A 80 -14.62 -6.77 -8.45
CA LEU A 80 -16.07 -6.80 -8.26
C LEU A 80 -16.44 -6.39 -6.84
N LYS A 81 -17.60 -5.76 -6.68
CA LYS A 81 -18.30 -5.63 -5.40
C LYS A 81 -19.61 -6.38 -5.47
N VAL A 82 -19.77 -7.36 -4.60
CA VAL A 82 -20.99 -8.15 -4.45
C VAL A 82 -21.69 -7.66 -3.19
N TYR A 83 -22.86 -7.05 -3.37
CA TYR A 83 -23.69 -6.55 -2.29
C TYR A 83 -24.75 -7.58 -1.94
N LEU A 84 -24.85 -7.93 -0.66
CA LEU A 84 -25.67 -9.03 -0.17
C LEU A 84 -26.47 -8.64 1.07
N ASN A 85 -27.72 -9.09 1.13
CA ASN A 85 -28.52 -9.01 2.34
C ASN A 85 -28.23 -10.26 3.18
N ASN A 86 -27.14 -10.19 3.94
CA ASN A 86 -26.60 -11.32 4.68
C ASN A 86 -26.22 -10.89 6.10
N GLU A 87 -26.70 -11.64 7.10
CA GLU A 87 -26.48 -11.34 8.52
C GLU A 87 -25.02 -11.50 8.93
N ALA A 88 -24.27 -12.47 8.37
CA ALA A 88 -22.85 -12.64 8.69
C ALA A 88 -22.03 -11.39 8.29
N LEU A 89 -22.27 -10.85 7.09
CA LEU A 89 -21.63 -9.61 6.62
C LEU A 89 -22.05 -8.38 7.45
N LYS A 90 -23.31 -8.32 7.86
CA LYS A 90 -23.83 -7.24 8.72
C LYS A 90 -23.18 -7.27 10.09
N ASN A 91 -23.03 -8.46 10.67
CA ASN A 91 -22.44 -8.67 11.99
C ASN A 91 -20.92 -8.51 11.99
N SER A 92 -20.25 -8.81 10.88
CA SER A 92 -18.80 -8.64 10.73
C SER A 92 -18.39 -7.20 10.37
N ALA A 93 -19.33 -6.26 10.22
CA ALA A 93 -19.00 -4.87 9.94
C ALA A 93 -18.08 -4.30 11.04
N PRO A 94 -17.02 -3.53 10.70
CA PRO A 94 -16.72 -2.94 9.40
C PRO A 94 -15.81 -3.79 8.48
N LEU A 95 -15.64 -5.08 8.75
CA LEU A 95 -14.80 -5.97 7.93
C LEU A 95 -15.47 -6.26 6.58
N VAL A 96 -14.69 -6.13 5.50
CA VAL A 96 -15.09 -6.48 4.13
C VAL A 96 -14.16 -7.60 3.67
N PHE A 97 -14.72 -8.81 3.56
CA PHE A 97 -13.97 -9.97 3.06
C PHE A 97 -13.87 -9.94 1.54
N VAL A 98 -12.74 -10.41 1.02
CA VAL A 98 -12.47 -10.39 -0.42
C VAL A 98 -12.04 -11.77 -0.87
N ASP A 99 -12.73 -12.33 -1.86
CA ASP A 99 -12.25 -13.52 -2.57
C ASP A 99 -11.16 -13.11 -3.55
N MET A 100 -9.94 -13.63 -3.38
CA MET A 100 -8.83 -13.31 -4.27
C MET A 100 -8.60 -14.44 -5.28
N PRO A 101 -8.15 -14.13 -6.51
CA PRO A 101 -7.56 -15.13 -7.40
C PRO A 101 -6.49 -15.94 -6.66
N GLY A 102 -6.42 -17.24 -6.93
CA GLY A 102 -5.47 -18.12 -6.25
C GLY A 102 -4.02 -17.80 -6.63
N PHE A 103 -3.06 -18.16 -5.78
CA PHE A 103 -1.67 -17.84 -6.08
C PHE A 103 -1.26 -18.38 -7.45
N ASP A 104 -1.52 -19.66 -7.75
CA ASP A 104 -1.12 -20.31 -9.01
C ASP A 104 -2.04 -20.03 -10.22
N SER A 105 -2.85 -18.97 -10.17
CA SER A 105 -3.65 -18.52 -11.32
C SER A 105 -2.74 -17.99 -12.45
N PRO A 106 -3.25 -17.81 -13.70
CA PRO A 106 -2.49 -17.16 -14.75
C PRO A 106 -1.84 -15.86 -14.27
N ILE A 107 -0.55 -15.73 -14.58
CA ILE A 107 0.38 -14.71 -14.12
C ILE A 107 -0.23 -13.29 -14.06
N SER A 108 -0.93 -12.88 -15.12
CA SER A 108 -1.42 -11.50 -15.25
C SER A 108 -2.55 -11.16 -14.28
N SER A 109 -3.48 -12.08 -14.00
CA SER A 109 -4.63 -11.80 -13.12
C SER A 109 -4.25 -11.90 -11.64
N HIS A 110 -3.39 -12.85 -11.30
CA HIS A 110 -2.85 -13.02 -9.96
C HIS A 110 -2.05 -11.79 -9.49
N THR A 111 -1.05 -11.40 -10.29
CA THR A 111 -0.12 -10.33 -9.92
C THR A 111 -0.85 -8.99 -9.85
N HIS A 112 -1.84 -8.75 -10.73
CA HIS A 112 -2.70 -7.56 -10.67
C HIS A 112 -3.51 -7.50 -9.38
N ALA A 113 -4.19 -8.60 -9.02
CA ALA A 113 -4.99 -8.66 -7.81
C ALA A 113 -4.14 -8.48 -6.54
N ILE A 114 -2.98 -9.14 -6.44
CA ILE A 114 -2.08 -8.94 -5.30
C ILE A 114 -1.66 -7.48 -5.18
N LEU A 115 -1.22 -6.84 -6.26
CA LEU A 115 -0.78 -5.44 -6.21
C LEU A 115 -1.90 -4.49 -5.81
N GLU A 116 -3.13 -4.73 -6.27
CA GLU A 116 -4.28 -3.92 -5.91
C GLU A 116 -4.64 -4.06 -4.43
N TYR A 117 -4.61 -5.28 -3.90
CA TYR A 117 -4.96 -5.53 -2.51
C TYR A 117 -3.80 -5.37 -1.53
N LEU A 118 -2.56 -5.28 -1.99
CA LEU A 118 -1.45 -4.77 -1.18
C LEU A 118 -1.72 -3.32 -0.72
N GLU A 119 -2.40 -2.52 -1.54
CA GLU A 119 -2.80 -1.16 -1.20
C GLU A 119 -4.02 -1.15 -0.26
N ARG A 120 -5.08 -1.89 -0.62
CA ARG A 120 -6.40 -1.83 0.04
C ARG A 120 -6.58 -2.77 1.24
N GLY A 121 -5.81 -3.85 1.28
CA GLY A 121 -5.84 -4.88 2.31
C GLY A 121 -5.14 -4.38 3.57
N VAL A 122 -5.74 -4.67 4.73
CA VAL A 122 -5.16 -4.30 6.04
C VAL A 122 -4.74 -5.54 6.84
N HIS A 123 -5.42 -6.66 6.59
CA HIS A 123 -5.16 -7.97 7.16
C HIS A 123 -5.53 -9.03 6.14
N PHE A 124 -4.76 -10.11 6.03
CA PHE A 124 -4.96 -11.17 5.06
C PHE A 124 -5.24 -12.51 5.74
N VAL A 125 -6.16 -13.26 5.17
CA VAL A 125 -6.49 -14.62 5.60
C VAL A 125 -5.84 -15.59 4.63
N ILE A 126 -4.84 -16.32 5.10
CA ILE A 126 -4.04 -17.25 4.33
C ILE A 126 -4.65 -18.64 4.45
N LEU A 127 -5.07 -19.19 3.32
CA LEU A 127 -5.69 -20.51 3.22
C LEU A 127 -4.67 -21.51 2.66
N ALA A 128 -4.28 -22.49 3.48
CA ALA A 128 -3.45 -23.62 3.10
C ALA A 128 -4.29 -24.91 3.10
N SER A 129 -4.17 -25.74 2.08
CA SER A 129 -4.94 -27.00 2.00
C SER A 129 -4.21 -28.14 2.73
N VAL A 130 -4.94 -28.96 3.49
CA VAL A 130 -4.38 -30.18 4.09
C VAL A 130 -3.90 -31.19 3.04
N GLU A 131 -4.38 -31.09 1.79
CA GLU A 131 -3.92 -31.93 0.69
C GLU A 131 -2.53 -31.53 0.18
N GLU A 132 -2.20 -30.24 0.23
CA GLU A 132 -0.88 -29.72 -0.12
C GLU A 132 0.13 -30.03 0.99
N GLY A 133 -0.31 -29.92 2.25
CA GLY A 133 0.45 -30.34 3.42
C GLY A 133 1.64 -29.46 3.77
N ASN A 134 1.91 -28.38 3.02
CA ASN A 134 2.99 -27.44 3.26
C ASN A 134 2.68 -26.03 2.74
N LEU A 135 3.51 -25.05 3.12
CA LEU A 135 3.60 -23.77 2.42
C LEU A 135 4.56 -23.90 1.24
N THR A 136 4.06 -23.61 0.05
CA THR A 136 4.91 -23.57 -1.15
C THR A 136 5.90 -22.40 -1.06
N LYS A 137 7.06 -22.52 -1.71
CA LYS A 137 8.07 -21.43 -1.75
C LYS A 137 7.46 -20.12 -2.26
N ARG A 138 6.57 -20.22 -3.24
CA ARG A 138 5.86 -19.09 -3.83
C ARG A 138 4.90 -18.45 -2.83
N MET A 139 4.12 -19.25 -2.11
CA MET A 139 3.27 -18.74 -1.03
C MET A 139 4.12 -18.01 0.02
N VAL A 140 5.21 -18.60 0.51
CA VAL A 140 6.12 -17.95 1.47
C VAL A 140 6.64 -16.60 0.95
N ARG A 141 6.98 -16.52 -0.35
CA ARG A 141 7.41 -15.27 -0.99
C ARG A 141 6.31 -14.21 -0.99
N GLU A 142 5.08 -14.56 -1.33
CA GLU A 142 3.95 -13.63 -1.27
C GLU A 142 3.64 -13.18 0.16
N LEU A 143 3.72 -14.10 1.14
CA LEU A 143 3.55 -13.75 2.55
C LEU A 143 4.62 -12.76 3.03
N LYS A 144 5.87 -12.94 2.60
CA LYS A 144 6.94 -11.96 2.86
C LYS A 144 6.62 -10.60 2.24
N ASN A 145 6.09 -10.55 1.02
CA ASN A 145 5.64 -9.30 0.41
C ASN A 145 4.59 -8.62 1.30
N LEU A 146 3.58 -9.36 1.78
CA LEU A 146 2.54 -8.81 2.66
C LEU A 146 3.14 -8.26 3.97
N LEU A 147 4.06 -8.98 4.59
CA LEU A 147 4.72 -8.55 5.82
C LEU A 147 5.61 -7.31 5.62
N GLU A 148 6.28 -7.19 4.47
CA GLU A 148 7.03 -5.98 4.12
C GLU A 148 6.10 -4.75 4.04
N PHE A 149 4.79 -4.92 3.84
CA PHE A 149 3.80 -3.83 3.89
C PHE A 149 3.01 -3.78 5.20
N ASP A 150 3.57 -4.34 6.29
CA ASP A 150 2.99 -4.32 7.63
C ASP A 150 1.56 -4.88 7.68
N LYS A 151 1.24 -5.84 6.80
CA LYS A 151 -0.09 -6.46 6.75
C LYS A 151 -0.19 -7.55 7.82
N GLY A 152 -1.29 -7.54 8.58
CA GLY A 152 -1.59 -8.61 9.51
C GLY A 152 -1.97 -9.90 8.77
N LEU A 153 -1.64 -11.06 9.33
CA LEU A 153 -1.90 -12.37 8.73
C LEU A 153 -2.68 -13.28 9.71
N SER A 154 -3.70 -13.97 9.21
CA SER A 154 -4.36 -15.10 9.89
C SER A 154 -4.26 -16.34 9.01
N PHE A 155 -4.11 -17.52 9.60
CA PHE A 155 -3.92 -18.76 8.83
C PHE A 155 -5.07 -19.74 9.06
N ILE A 156 -5.57 -20.32 7.98
CA ILE A 156 -6.60 -21.37 7.99
C ILE A 156 -6.06 -22.59 7.26
N LEU A 157 -6.13 -23.76 7.90
CA LEU A 157 -5.91 -25.06 7.27
C LEU A 157 -7.25 -25.58 6.72
N SER A 158 -7.42 -25.62 5.41
CA SER A 158 -8.66 -26.02 4.76
C SER A 158 -8.74 -27.52 4.47
N LYS A 159 -9.97 -27.98 4.19
CA LYS A 159 -10.30 -29.36 3.81
C LYS A 159 -9.89 -30.41 4.85
N THR A 160 -9.86 -30.05 6.13
CA THR A 160 -9.37 -30.94 7.20
C THR A 160 -10.22 -32.21 7.35
N ASN A 161 -11.45 -32.20 6.84
CA ASN A 161 -12.32 -33.38 6.73
C ASN A 161 -11.79 -34.48 5.79
N LEU A 162 -10.74 -34.23 5.00
CA LEU A 162 -10.15 -35.22 4.08
C LEU A 162 -9.07 -36.09 4.74
N ARG A 163 -8.68 -35.77 5.97
CA ARG A 163 -7.63 -36.47 6.71
C ARG A 163 -8.11 -36.79 8.13
N THR A 164 -7.41 -37.70 8.80
CA THR A 164 -7.69 -38.00 10.21
C THR A 164 -7.19 -36.86 11.11
N SER A 165 -7.78 -36.72 12.32
CA SER A 165 -7.38 -35.67 13.27
C SER A 165 -5.89 -35.68 13.62
N SER A 166 -5.26 -36.86 13.69
CA SER A 166 -3.80 -36.99 13.92
C SER A 166 -3.01 -36.38 12.77
N GLN A 167 -3.34 -36.73 11.54
CA GLN A 167 -2.66 -36.21 10.34
C GLN A 167 -2.87 -34.70 10.17
N VAL A 168 -4.08 -34.20 10.45
CA VAL A 168 -4.35 -32.76 10.47
C VAL A 168 -3.46 -32.07 11.50
N GLY A 169 -3.32 -32.65 12.69
CA GLY A 169 -2.43 -32.15 13.73
C GLY A 169 -0.97 -32.09 13.27
N GLU A 170 -0.44 -33.17 12.70
CA GLU A 170 0.93 -33.24 12.17
C GLU A 170 1.18 -32.18 11.08
N ILE A 171 0.26 -32.06 10.11
CA ILE A 171 0.36 -31.08 9.03
C ILE A 171 0.26 -29.65 9.58
N SER A 172 -0.64 -29.40 10.53
CA SER A 172 -0.73 -28.10 11.19
C SER A 172 0.59 -27.71 11.84
N HIS A 173 1.19 -28.59 12.64
CA HIS A 173 2.48 -28.32 13.29
C HIS A 173 3.57 -28.06 12.26
N TYR A 174 3.65 -28.88 11.21
CA TYR A 174 4.63 -28.68 10.15
C TYR A 174 4.49 -27.32 9.46
N ILE A 175 3.26 -26.89 9.16
CA ILE A 175 3.03 -25.56 8.57
C ILE A 175 3.36 -24.44 9.58
N GLN A 176 3.07 -24.62 10.87
CA GLN A 176 3.44 -23.64 11.91
C GLN A 176 4.96 -23.48 12.02
N ASP A 177 5.70 -24.58 11.98
CA ASP A 177 7.16 -24.58 11.95
C ASP A 177 7.68 -23.83 10.72
N GLN A 178 7.08 -24.07 9.54
CA GLN A 178 7.44 -23.33 8.33
C GLN A 178 7.14 -21.82 8.44
N ILE A 179 6.01 -21.44 9.04
CA ILE A 179 5.66 -20.03 9.27
C ILE A 179 6.69 -19.39 10.21
N GLN A 180 7.05 -20.07 11.29
CA GLN A 180 8.04 -19.58 12.23
C GLN A 180 9.43 -19.44 11.57
N ASP A 181 9.90 -20.48 10.88
CA ASP A 181 11.24 -20.51 10.28
C ASP A 181 11.43 -19.50 9.14
N HIS A 182 10.38 -19.24 8.36
CA HIS A 182 10.49 -18.42 7.15
C HIS A 182 9.95 -17.01 7.30
N LEU A 183 9.01 -16.78 8.22
CA LEU A 183 8.30 -15.51 8.40
C LEU A 183 8.51 -14.90 9.79
N ASP A 184 9.18 -15.58 10.71
CA ASP A 184 9.38 -15.16 12.10
C ASP A 184 8.05 -14.88 12.84
N LEU A 185 7.00 -15.64 12.51
CA LEU A 185 5.67 -15.51 13.10
C LEU A 185 5.31 -16.75 13.92
N ILE A 186 4.81 -16.53 15.14
CA ILE A 186 4.20 -17.59 15.95
C ILE A 186 2.69 -17.45 15.82
N THR A 187 2.04 -18.47 15.26
CA THR A 187 0.61 -18.44 14.98
C THR A 187 -0.03 -19.82 15.10
N HIS A 188 -1.35 -19.83 15.27
CA HIS A 188 -2.17 -21.03 15.28
C HIS A 188 -3.01 -21.10 14.00
N LEU A 189 -3.02 -22.26 13.34
CA LEU A 189 -3.91 -22.47 12.19
C LEU A 189 -5.32 -22.79 12.68
N ILE A 190 -6.28 -22.06 12.15
CA ILE A 190 -7.69 -22.39 12.33
C ILE A 190 -8.04 -23.52 11.35
N HIS A 191 -8.58 -24.62 11.85
CA HIS A 191 -8.96 -25.74 11.01
C HIS A 191 -10.33 -25.47 10.36
N SER A 192 -10.44 -25.61 9.04
CA SER A 192 -11.71 -25.56 8.32
C SER A 192 -12.08 -26.92 7.75
N ASN A 193 -13.23 -27.43 8.20
CA ASN A 193 -13.89 -28.62 7.70
C ASN A 193 -15.24 -28.24 7.04
N LYS A 194 -16.06 -29.24 6.70
CA LYS A 194 -17.36 -29.00 6.05
C LYS A 194 -18.43 -28.43 6.99
N ASP A 195 -18.23 -28.59 8.30
CA ASP A 195 -19.24 -28.41 9.33
C ASP A 195 -18.97 -27.17 10.21
N ASN A 196 -17.91 -26.41 9.95
CA ASN A 196 -17.53 -25.24 10.76
C ASN A 196 -17.33 -23.96 9.94
N ASN A 197 -17.51 -22.82 10.64
CA ASN A 197 -17.32 -21.48 10.09
C ASN A 197 -15.95 -20.91 10.52
N ALA A 198 -14.87 -21.44 9.95
CA ALA A 198 -13.51 -21.01 10.26
C ALA A 198 -13.25 -19.51 10.00
N LEU A 199 -13.90 -18.93 8.98
CA LEU A 199 -13.75 -17.50 8.69
C LEU A 199 -14.47 -16.62 9.73
N LEU A 200 -15.53 -17.11 10.36
CA LEU A 200 -16.18 -16.41 11.47
C LEU A 200 -15.24 -16.36 12.68
N GLU A 201 -14.55 -17.47 12.99
CA GLU A 201 -13.53 -17.48 14.05
C GLU A 201 -12.37 -16.51 13.75
N VAL A 202 -11.99 -16.35 12.49
CA VAL A 202 -11.03 -15.31 12.09
C VAL A 202 -11.62 -13.91 12.30
N ALA A 203 -12.87 -13.68 11.89
CA ALA A 203 -13.54 -12.39 12.05
C ALA A 203 -13.58 -11.97 13.52
N ASP A 204 -13.92 -12.89 14.42
CA ASP A 204 -14.00 -12.65 15.86
C ASP A 204 -12.63 -12.36 16.51
N LYS A 205 -11.55 -12.88 15.93
CA LYS A 205 -10.17 -12.61 16.39
C LYS A 205 -9.59 -11.32 15.82
N ILE A 206 -10.14 -10.79 14.73
CA ILE A 206 -9.67 -9.55 14.13
C ILE A 206 -10.28 -8.38 14.89
N ASP A 207 -9.41 -7.65 15.59
CA ASP A 207 -9.78 -6.40 16.26
C ASP A 207 -9.86 -5.26 15.24
N ALA A 208 -11.08 -5.00 14.75
CA ALA A 208 -11.35 -3.95 13.77
C ALA A 208 -11.00 -2.55 14.29
N GLU A 209 -11.17 -2.29 15.60
CA GLU A 209 -10.87 -1.01 16.22
C GLU A 209 -9.37 -0.78 16.33
N LYS A 210 -8.61 -1.82 16.67
CA LYS A 210 -7.14 -1.78 16.64
C LYS A 210 -6.60 -1.59 15.22
N LEU A 211 -7.18 -2.27 14.23
CA LEU A 211 -6.83 -2.04 12.82
C LEU A 211 -7.13 -0.60 12.41
N PHE A 212 -8.32 -0.08 12.73
CA PHE A 212 -8.69 1.31 12.45
C PHE A 212 -7.75 2.29 13.15
N SER A 213 -7.39 2.04 14.41
CA SER A 213 -6.48 2.89 15.18
C SER A 213 -5.08 2.89 14.59
N ALA A 214 -4.54 1.72 14.23
CA ALA A 214 -3.27 1.62 13.52
C ALA A 214 -3.28 2.43 12.21
N LEU A 215 -4.44 2.48 11.53
CA LEU A 215 -4.64 3.23 10.30
C LEU A 215 -4.74 4.75 10.50
N TYR A 216 -5.63 5.19 11.37
CA TYR A 216 -6.05 6.59 11.36
C TYR A 216 -5.63 7.36 12.59
N LEU A 217 -5.30 6.73 13.72
CA LEU A 217 -5.07 7.41 15.00
C LEU A 217 -4.01 8.50 14.90
N LYS A 218 -2.81 8.18 14.39
CA LYS A 218 -1.72 9.16 14.24
C LYS A 218 -2.06 10.27 13.24
N ARG A 219 -2.76 9.94 12.16
CA ARG A 219 -3.22 10.93 11.17
C ARG A 219 -4.27 11.86 11.77
N LEU A 220 -5.20 11.33 12.56
CA LEU A 220 -6.23 12.12 13.26
C LEU A 220 -5.60 13.02 14.32
N LYS A 221 -4.66 12.52 15.13
CA LYS A 221 -3.85 13.32 16.08
C LYS A 221 -3.15 14.47 15.36
N PHE A 222 -2.49 14.17 14.25
CA PHE A 222 -1.83 15.17 13.42
C PHE A 222 -2.80 16.25 12.91
N LEU A 223 -3.93 15.85 12.31
CA LEU A 223 -4.94 16.78 11.81
C LEU A 223 -5.56 17.62 12.94
N ASN A 224 -5.78 17.04 14.12
CA ASN A 224 -6.28 17.76 15.28
C ASN A 224 -5.29 18.82 15.78
N SER A 225 -4.02 18.43 15.95
CA SER A 225 -2.94 19.36 16.33
C SER A 225 -2.81 20.49 15.32
N LYS A 226 -2.83 20.16 14.02
CA LYS A 226 -2.83 21.15 12.93
C LYS A 226 -4.00 22.13 13.06
N LEU A 227 -5.22 21.63 13.25
CA LEU A 227 -6.42 22.47 13.39
C LEU A 227 -6.33 23.39 14.62
N GLN A 228 -5.91 22.86 15.78
CA GLN A 228 -5.71 23.67 16.98
C GLN A 228 -4.66 24.77 16.75
N ASN A 229 -3.57 24.47 16.05
CA ASN A 229 -2.52 25.44 15.74
C ASN A 229 -3.00 26.52 14.76
N SER A 230 -3.79 26.18 13.75
CA SER A 230 -4.49 27.15 12.89
C SER A 230 -5.38 28.09 13.68
N LEU A 231 -6.18 27.58 14.63
CA LEU A 231 -7.04 28.42 15.44
C LEU A 231 -6.23 29.37 16.35
N LYS A 232 -5.16 28.87 16.98
CA LYS A 232 -4.22 29.71 17.77
C LYS A 232 -3.56 30.78 16.91
N SER A 233 -3.21 30.43 15.67
CA SER A 233 -2.66 31.36 14.68
C SER A 233 -3.63 32.49 14.34
N VAL A 234 -4.91 32.17 14.09
CA VAL A 234 -5.97 33.17 13.86
C VAL A 234 -6.17 34.08 15.08
N ILE A 235 -6.15 33.52 16.30
CA ILE A 235 -6.26 34.33 17.52
C ILE A 235 -5.12 35.35 17.60
N LYS A 236 -3.87 34.92 17.34
CA LYS A 236 -2.70 35.80 17.32
C LYS A 236 -2.78 36.87 16.23
N SER A 237 -3.29 36.53 15.04
CA SER A 237 -3.36 37.49 13.92
C SER A 237 -4.39 38.60 14.11
N PHE A 238 -5.36 38.43 15.02
CA PHE A 238 -6.21 39.55 15.46
C PHE A 238 -5.42 40.69 16.13
N ASP A 239 -4.27 40.40 16.73
CA ASP A 239 -3.41 41.42 17.35
C ASP A 239 -2.54 42.17 16.34
N TYR A 240 -2.56 41.78 15.06
CA TYR A 240 -1.76 42.44 14.04
C TYR A 240 -2.37 43.79 13.64
N SER A 241 -1.51 44.78 13.42
CA SER A 241 -1.90 45.98 12.66
C SER A 241 -2.08 45.62 11.18
N LYS A 242 -2.71 46.51 10.39
CA LYS A 242 -2.87 46.28 8.95
C LYS A 242 -1.51 46.20 8.25
N GLU A 243 -0.56 47.03 8.68
CA GLU A 243 0.81 47.05 8.16
C GLU A 243 1.51 45.73 8.46
N LYS A 244 1.47 45.25 9.71
CA LYS A 244 2.07 43.97 10.11
C LYS A 244 1.45 42.78 9.37
N ALA A 245 0.13 42.80 9.15
CA ALA A 245 -0.54 41.75 8.38
C ALA A 245 -0.11 41.72 6.92
N LEU A 246 0.08 42.88 6.29
CA LEU A 246 0.60 42.99 4.92
C LEU A 246 2.07 42.52 4.84
N GLU A 247 2.91 42.90 5.79
CA GLU A 247 4.30 42.46 5.87
C GLU A 247 4.41 40.94 6.01
N GLU A 248 3.61 40.33 6.88
CA GLU A 248 3.58 38.87 7.07
C GLU A 248 3.11 38.15 5.80
N ILE A 249 2.07 38.66 5.12
CA ILE A 249 1.60 38.10 3.84
C ILE A 249 2.69 38.18 2.76
N GLN A 250 3.42 39.30 2.69
CA GLN A 250 4.53 39.47 1.74
C GLN A 250 5.69 38.52 2.04
N ALA A 251 6.01 38.30 3.33
CA ALA A 251 7.02 37.33 3.74
C ALA A 251 6.65 35.91 3.33
N LEU A 252 5.38 35.53 3.51
CA LEU A 252 4.85 34.26 3.06
C LEU A 252 4.93 34.11 1.52
N ASP A 253 4.66 35.17 0.75
CA ASP A 253 4.85 35.16 -0.71
C ASP A 253 6.30 34.98 -1.15
N LEU A 254 7.26 35.54 -0.40
CA LEU A 254 8.68 35.28 -0.65
C LEU A 254 9.05 33.83 -0.33
N SER A 255 8.51 33.27 0.76
CA SER A 255 8.78 31.87 1.14
C SER A 255 8.30 30.86 0.10
N VAL A 256 7.17 31.10 -0.58
CA VAL A 256 6.71 30.28 -1.71
C VAL A 256 7.73 30.30 -2.85
N LYS A 257 8.30 31.47 -3.16
CA LYS A 257 9.32 31.58 -4.20
C LYS A 257 10.61 30.85 -3.81
N ASP A 258 10.95 30.84 -2.52
CA ASP A 258 12.13 30.13 -2.04
C ASP A 258 11.91 28.61 -2.03
N ILE A 259 10.71 28.14 -1.69
CA ILE A 259 10.30 26.73 -1.87
C ILE A 259 10.42 26.30 -3.33
N GLU A 260 9.95 27.12 -4.27
CA GLU A 260 10.07 26.84 -5.71
C GLU A 260 11.54 26.69 -6.13
N LYS A 261 12.41 27.60 -5.68
CA LYS A 261 13.85 27.53 -5.99
C LYS A 261 14.49 26.28 -5.40
N THR A 262 14.19 25.95 -4.15
CA THR A 262 14.71 24.75 -3.48
C THR A 262 14.23 23.49 -4.20
N TYR A 263 12.96 23.44 -4.59
CA TYR A 263 12.39 22.34 -5.38
C TYR A 263 13.13 22.17 -6.71
N GLU A 264 13.27 23.22 -7.51
CA GLU A 264 13.93 23.12 -8.82
C GLU A 264 15.42 22.74 -8.70
N LYS A 265 16.11 23.24 -7.67
CA LYS A 265 17.51 22.87 -7.38
C LYS A 265 17.63 21.38 -7.06
N LEU A 266 16.79 20.86 -6.17
CA LEU A 266 16.86 19.45 -5.79
C LEU A 266 16.35 18.53 -6.91
N ARG A 267 15.37 18.98 -7.69
CA ARG A 267 14.88 18.28 -8.89
C ARG A 267 15.97 18.10 -9.93
N ALA A 268 16.79 19.12 -10.18
CA ALA A 268 17.91 19.04 -11.11
C ALA A 268 18.95 17.96 -10.70
N ASN A 269 19.12 17.73 -9.40
CA ASN A 269 20.05 16.74 -8.86
C ASN A 269 19.47 15.30 -8.82
N LEU A 270 18.16 15.12 -9.01
CA LEU A 270 17.50 13.80 -8.93
C LEU A 270 18.05 12.79 -9.94
N GLU A 271 18.29 13.22 -11.18
CA GLU A 271 18.68 12.32 -12.27
C GLU A 271 20.13 11.83 -12.11
N GLU A 272 21.05 12.71 -11.72
CA GLU A 272 22.48 12.38 -11.63
C GLU A 272 22.83 11.62 -10.34
N GLU A 273 22.31 12.04 -9.19
CA GLU A 273 22.80 11.58 -7.88
C GLU A 273 21.93 10.48 -7.24
N TYR A 274 20.60 10.58 -7.40
CA TYR A 274 19.66 9.73 -6.66
C TYR A 274 19.16 8.55 -7.49
N SER A 275 18.70 8.78 -8.71
CA SER A 275 18.10 7.73 -9.55
C SER A 275 19.14 6.70 -10.00
N SER A 276 20.30 7.13 -10.49
CA SER A 276 21.33 6.23 -11.02
C SER A 276 21.86 5.24 -9.96
N VAL A 277 22.11 5.74 -8.74
CA VAL A 277 22.60 4.95 -7.61
C VAL A 277 21.53 4.00 -7.08
N ALA A 278 20.29 4.49 -6.90
CA ALA A 278 19.17 3.67 -6.45
C ALA A 278 18.84 2.56 -7.44
N VAL A 279 18.75 2.88 -8.74
CA VAL A 279 18.53 1.90 -9.79
C VAL A 279 19.65 0.86 -9.82
N GLY A 280 20.91 1.29 -9.71
CA GLY A 280 22.05 0.38 -9.63
C GLY A 280 21.96 -0.58 -8.45
N SER A 281 21.59 -0.07 -7.27
CA SER A 281 21.37 -0.84 -6.04
C SER A 281 20.26 -1.90 -6.22
N VAL A 282 19.09 -1.48 -6.72
CA VAL A 282 17.94 -2.37 -6.95
C VAL A 282 18.26 -3.45 -7.98
N VAL A 283 18.84 -3.07 -9.13
CA VAL A 283 19.24 -4.03 -10.18
C VAL A 283 20.18 -5.08 -9.62
N LYS A 284 21.19 -4.65 -8.84
CA LYS A 284 22.16 -5.55 -8.22
C LYS A 284 21.46 -6.55 -7.29
N LYS A 285 20.56 -6.07 -6.43
CA LYS A 285 19.83 -6.91 -5.47
C LYS A 285 18.88 -7.91 -6.13
N VAL A 286 18.19 -7.49 -7.20
CA VAL A 286 17.32 -8.41 -7.95
C VAL A 286 18.14 -9.50 -8.62
N VAL A 287 19.28 -9.15 -9.23
CA VAL A 287 20.18 -10.13 -9.86
C VAL A 287 20.78 -11.09 -8.83
N GLU A 288 21.18 -10.60 -7.65
CA GLU A 288 21.65 -11.44 -6.53
C GLU A 288 20.59 -12.48 -6.15
N GLU A 289 19.32 -12.07 -5.97
CA GLU A 289 18.23 -12.99 -5.59
C GLU A 289 17.95 -14.05 -6.67
N VAL A 290 17.92 -13.66 -7.95
CA VAL A 290 17.76 -14.62 -9.06
C VAL A 290 18.92 -15.61 -9.10
N ARG A 291 20.14 -15.14 -8.86
CA ARG A 291 21.34 -15.99 -8.82
C ARG A 291 21.30 -16.97 -7.66
N GLU A 292 20.82 -16.57 -6.49
CA GLU A 292 20.69 -17.47 -5.33
C GLU A 292 19.70 -18.61 -5.58
N GLN A 293 18.66 -18.37 -6.39
CA GLN A 293 17.66 -19.38 -6.76
C GLN A 293 18.02 -20.21 -8.00
N LYS A 294 19.21 -20.02 -8.57
CA LYS A 294 19.66 -20.65 -9.82
C LYS A 294 19.47 -22.16 -9.86
N SER A 295 19.80 -22.88 -8.79
CA SER A 295 19.68 -24.35 -8.77
C SER A 295 18.23 -24.84 -8.76
N TYR A 296 17.32 -24.03 -8.21
CA TYR A 296 15.88 -24.30 -8.25
C TYR A 296 15.30 -23.93 -9.61
N LEU A 297 15.64 -22.77 -10.15
CA LEU A 297 15.26 -22.36 -11.51
C LEU A 297 15.72 -23.39 -12.55
N ALA A 298 16.93 -23.93 -12.42
CA ALA A 298 17.44 -24.98 -13.30
C ALA A 298 16.56 -26.25 -13.31
N SER A 299 15.86 -26.55 -12.21
CA SER A 299 14.94 -27.68 -12.12
C SER A 299 13.62 -27.45 -12.87
N LEU A 300 13.26 -26.20 -13.15
CA LEU A 300 12.00 -25.81 -13.81
C LEU A 300 12.14 -25.61 -15.32
N ILE A 301 13.33 -25.77 -15.92
CA ILE A 301 13.59 -25.43 -17.33
C ILE A 301 12.73 -26.24 -18.32
N ASN A 302 12.40 -27.49 -17.99
CA ASN A 302 11.51 -28.32 -18.81
C ASN A 302 10.03 -27.91 -18.71
N LYS A 303 9.73 -26.91 -17.88
CA LYS A 303 8.40 -26.39 -17.61
C LYS A 303 8.41 -24.88 -17.80
N PRO A 304 8.40 -24.40 -19.05
CA PRO A 304 8.65 -23.00 -19.37
C PRO A 304 7.69 -22.03 -18.65
N ASN A 305 6.42 -22.41 -18.50
CA ASN A 305 5.46 -21.57 -17.78
C ASN A 305 5.79 -21.47 -16.28
N GLU A 306 6.16 -22.57 -15.63
CA GLU A 306 6.54 -22.59 -14.20
C GLU A 306 7.84 -21.80 -13.96
N PHE A 307 8.84 -21.96 -14.83
CA PHE A 307 10.09 -21.20 -14.73
C PHE A 307 9.87 -19.70 -14.91
N ASN A 308 9.09 -19.28 -15.90
CA ASN A 308 8.80 -17.86 -16.13
C ASN A 308 8.09 -17.25 -14.92
N SER A 309 7.08 -17.95 -14.39
CA SER A 309 6.34 -17.53 -13.19
C SER A 309 7.25 -17.44 -11.96
N GLU A 310 8.21 -18.36 -11.81
CA GLU A 310 9.13 -18.35 -10.69
C GLU A 310 10.13 -17.19 -10.76
N ILE A 311 10.72 -16.92 -11.94
CA ILE A 311 11.59 -15.76 -12.15
C ILE A 311 10.85 -14.47 -11.87
N GLU A 312 9.64 -14.35 -12.40
CA GLU A 312 8.78 -13.21 -12.15
C GLU A 312 8.57 -12.98 -10.67
N SER A 313 8.14 -14.02 -9.95
CA SER A 313 7.85 -13.93 -8.52
C SER A 313 9.10 -13.52 -7.73
N ILE A 314 10.28 -14.07 -8.06
CA ILE A 314 11.57 -13.66 -7.47
C ILE A 314 11.87 -12.17 -7.75
N MET A 315 11.76 -11.77 -9.03
CA MET A 315 12.03 -10.40 -9.45
C MET A 315 11.07 -9.43 -8.79
N GLN A 316 9.78 -9.76 -8.72
CA GLN A 316 8.74 -8.94 -8.12
C GLN A 316 9.01 -8.70 -6.63
N GLN A 317 9.23 -9.77 -5.85
CA GLN A 317 9.53 -9.62 -4.42
C GLN A 317 10.78 -8.76 -4.20
N SER A 318 11.86 -9.09 -4.90
CA SER A 318 13.13 -8.39 -4.72
C SER A 318 13.03 -6.94 -5.15
N LEU A 319 12.35 -6.66 -6.27
CA LEU A 319 12.08 -5.31 -6.73
C LEU A 319 11.25 -4.54 -5.71
N ILE A 320 10.10 -5.07 -5.28
CA ILE A 320 9.21 -4.41 -4.33
C ILE A 320 9.99 -4.02 -3.07
N LYS A 321 10.70 -4.99 -2.49
CA LYS A 321 11.48 -4.77 -1.27
C LYS A 321 12.57 -3.72 -1.45
N ASN A 322 13.40 -3.87 -2.48
CA ASN A 322 14.58 -3.01 -2.64
C ASN A 322 14.23 -1.62 -3.17
N ALA A 323 13.22 -1.51 -4.05
CA ALA A 323 12.73 -0.21 -4.51
C ALA A 323 12.09 0.58 -3.38
N LYS A 324 11.29 -0.10 -2.53
CA LYS A 324 10.73 0.49 -1.31
C LYS A 324 11.82 1.12 -0.45
N LEU A 325 12.89 0.37 -0.16
CA LEU A 325 14.00 0.84 0.69
C LEU A 325 14.76 2.02 0.09
N GLU A 326 15.07 1.99 -1.20
CA GLU A 326 15.78 3.11 -1.85
C GLU A 326 14.90 4.36 -1.90
N ILE A 327 13.60 4.23 -2.18
CA ILE A 327 12.69 5.39 -2.19
C ILE A 327 12.51 5.95 -0.77
N GLU A 328 12.41 5.12 0.28
CA GLU A 328 12.40 5.59 1.68
C GLU A 328 13.65 6.41 1.99
N LYS A 329 14.80 5.90 1.59
CA LYS A 329 16.09 6.56 1.82
C LYS A 329 16.18 7.91 1.11
N ILE A 330 15.73 7.99 -0.15
CA ILE A 330 15.72 9.24 -0.92
C ILE A 330 14.74 10.25 -0.33
N ASN A 331 13.54 9.81 0.06
CA ASN A 331 12.57 10.71 0.68
C ASN A 331 13.09 11.29 2.01
N LEU A 332 13.79 10.49 2.80
CA LEU A 332 14.43 10.96 4.04
C LEU A 332 15.58 11.93 3.78
N SER A 333 16.47 11.65 2.83
CA SER A 333 17.57 12.56 2.49
C SER A 333 17.04 13.87 1.93
N PHE A 334 16.08 13.79 1.01
CA PHE A 334 15.47 14.96 0.39
C PHE A 334 14.79 15.86 1.42
N SER A 335 14.01 15.28 2.35
CA SER A 335 13.34 16.09 3.37
C SER A 335 14.33 16.84 4.24
N LYS A 336 15.48 16.20 4.54
CA LYS A 336 16.57 16.84 5.28
C LYS A 336 17.26 17.94 4.46
N ASP A 337 17.56 17.68 3.20
CA ASP A 337 18.21 18.63 2.30
C ASP A 337 17.32 19.85 2.02
N PHE A 338 16.02 19.61 1.85
CA PHE A 338 15.01 20.65 1.72
C PHE A 338 14.98 21.55 2.95
N CYS A 339 14.99 20.98 4.17
CA CYS A 339 15.03 21.77 5.40
C CYS A 339 16.31 22.61 5.49
N ALA A 340 17.46 22.02 5.21
CA ALA A 340 18.75 22.70 5.29
C ALA A 340 18.87 23.84 4.27
N GLU A 341 18.46 23.61 3.02
CA GLU A 341 18.46 24.64 1.98
C GLU A 341 17.48 25.76 2.33
N PHE A 342 16.29 25.41 2.82
CA PHE A 342 15.28 26.38 3.20
C PHE A 342 15.75 27.26 4.39
N GLU A 343 16.32 26.67 5.45
CA GLU A 343 16.92 27.38 6.58
C GLU A 343 18.04 28.35 6.11
N SER A 344 18.85 27.92 5.13
CA SER A 344 19.94 28.74 4.59
C SER A 344 19.45 30.00 3.85
N LEU A 345 18.31 29.92 3.17
CA LEU A 345 17.70 31.05 2.45
C LEU A 345 17.10 32.07 3.44
N ASN A 346 16.43 31.59 4.50
CA ASN A 346 15.81 32.43 5.53
C ASN A 346 16.80 33.30 6.32
N ASN A 347 17.99 32.78 6.62
CA ASN A 347 18.99 33.48 7.43
C ASN A 347 19.61 34.71 6.75
N THR A 348 19.28 35.00 5.48
CA THR A 348 19.97 36.04 4.70
C THR A 348 19.18 37.34 4.50
N GLN A 349 17.87 37.40 4.80
CA GLN A 349 17.05 38.57 4.40
C GLN A 349 15.93 39.02 5.37
N LEU A 350 15.73 38.38 6.53
CA LEU A 350 14.56 38.65 7.39
C LEU A 350 14.97 39.33 8.72
N SER A 351 14.16 40.31 9.16
CA SER A 351 14.28 40.90 10.50
C SER A 351 13.96 39.84 11.58
N SER A 352 14.53 39.98 12.77
CA SER A 352 14.46 38.98 13.84
C SER A 352 13.05 38.60 14.31
N ASP A 353 12.05 39.46 14.10
CA ASP A 353 10.65 39.16 14.43
C ASP A 353 9.94 38.38 13.31
N LEU A 354 10.31 38.62 12.04
CA LEU A 354 9.80 37.87 10.89
C LEU A 354 10.39 36.45 10.85
N SER A 355 11.66 36.30 11.24
CA SER A 355 12.34 35.00 11.27
C SER A 355 11.65 34.01 12.21
N VAL A 356 11.22 34.46 13.40
CA VAL A 356 10.58 33.61 14.43
C VAL A 356 9.20 33.10 14.00
N ASN A 357 8.39 33.94 13.34
CA ASN A 357 7.07 33.54 12.84
C ASN A 357 7.17 32.58 11.64
N LEU A 358 8.16 32.81 10.78
CA LEU A 358 8.42 31.97 9.61
C LEU A 358 8.97 30.61 10.05
N GLU A 359 9.94 30.60 10.97
CA GLU A 359 10.50 29.40 11.61
C GLU A 359 9.39 28.55 12.24
N HIS A 360 8.44 29.15 12.98
CA HIS A 360 7.29 28.42 13.51
C HIS A 360 6.31 27.90 12.44
N SER A 361 6.12 28.61 11.32
CA SER A 361 5.22 28.17 10.24
C SER A 361 5.84 27.03 9.43
N LEU A 362 7.16 27.06 9.27
CA LEU A 362 7.94 25.99 8.64
C LEU A 362 8.12 24.81 9.57
N GLU A 363 8.35 25.03 10.87
CA GLU A 363 8.40 23.97 11.85
C GLU A 363 7.05 23.23 11.91
N LEU A 364 5.92 23.92 11.71
CA LEU A 364 4.61 23.28 11.54
C LEU A 364 4.48 22.51 10.22
N GLY A 365 4.96 23.05 9.09
CA GLY A 365 4.97 22.37 7.80
C GLY A 365 5.94 21.18 7.75
N ILE A 366 7.08 21.29 8.42
CA ILE A 366 8.12 20.27 8.58
C ILE A 366 7.68 19.24 9.60
N ASN A 367 7.03 19.61 10.70
CA ASN A 367 6.41 18.64 11.61
C ASN A 367 5.23 17.92 10.96
N ALA A 368 4.51 18.57 10.05
CA ALA A 368 3.54 17.90 9.20
C ALA A 368 4.21 16.88 8.28
N LEU A 369 5.30 17.25 7.63
CA LEU A 369 6.08 16.34 6.79
C LEU A 369 6.74 15.23 7.61
N SER A 370 7.30 15.52 8.77
CA SER A 370 8.00 14.56 9.64
C SER A 370 7.02 13.60 10.28
N VAL A 371 5.80 14.02 10.63
CA VAL A 371 4.74 13.10 11.07
C VAL A 371 4.28 12.21 9.91
N ILE A 372 4.23 12.74 8.69
CA ILE A 372 3.89 11.96 7.49
C ILE A 372 5.02 10.97 7.10
N LEU A 373 6.29 11.37 7.24
CA LEU A 373 7.50 10.60 6.89
C LEU A 373 8.06 9.76 8.05
N SER A 374 7.59 9.96 9.28
CA SER A 374 7.98 9.18 10.44
C SER A 374 7.49 7.74 10.33
N LYS A 375 8.22 6.83 10.99
CA LYS A 375 8.13 5.36 11.00
C LYS A 375 6.74 4.77 11.34
N ASN A 376 5.71 5.08 10.55
CA ASN A 376 4.36 4.62 10.82
C ASN A 376 3.68 4.10 9.54
N PRO A 377 3.09 2.90 9.57
CA PRO A 377 2.61 2.19 8.36
C PRO A 377 1.63 2.97 7.47
N VAL A 378 0.96 4.01 7.99
CA VAL A 378 -0.30 4.51 7.40
C VAL A 378 -0.24 5.94 6.87
N THR A 379 0.85 6.65 7.14
CA THR A 379 1.15 7.94 6.50
C THR A 379 2.17 7.82 5.37
N ARG A 380 2.67 6.61 5.11
CA ARG A 380 3.71 6.42 4.13
C ARG A 380 3.20 6.76 2.71
N PRO A 381 3.97 7.46 1.88
CA PRO A 381 3.71 7.61 0.44
C PRO A 381 3.82 6.28 -0.33
N PHE A 382 3.66 5.11 0.32
CA PHE A 382 3.73 3.80 -0.34
C PHE A 382 2.62 3.53 -1.32
N ALA A 383 1.44 4.16 -1.17
CA ALA A 383 0.44 4.12 -2.22
C ALA A 383 1.03 4.70 -3.53
N LEU A 384 1.76 5.82 -3.47
CA LEU A 384 2.43 6.41 -4.63
C LEU A 384 3.58 5.54 -5.15
N ILE A 385 4.35 4.92 -4.24
CA ILE A 385 5.45 4.01 -4.61
C ILE A 385 4.92 2.74 -5.27
N LEU A 386 3.88 2.13 -4.70
CA LEU A 386 3.23 0.96 -5.25
C LEU A 386 2.52 1.29 -6.56
N GLN A 387 1.89 2.47 -6.68
CA GLN A 387 1.33 2.99 -7.93
C GLN A 387 2.42 3.20 -9.00
N GLY A 388 3.61 3.68 -8.64
CA GLY A 388 4.76 3.80 -9.55
C GLY A 388 5.39 2.44 -9.91
N LEU A 389 5.36 1.47 -8.99
CA LEU A 389 5.86 0.10 -9.21
C LEU A 389 4.87 -0.78 -9.98
N LYS A 390 3.56 -0.50 -9.94
CA LYS A 390 2.52 -1.24 -10.69
C LYS A 390 2.84 -1.27 -12.21
N PRO A 391 3.10 -0.15 -12.90
CA PRO A 391 3.58 -0.13 -14.29
C PRO A 391 4.87 -0.91 -14.47
N LEU A 392 5.82 -0.76 -13.53
CA LEU A 392 7.12 -1.42 -13.62
C LEU A 392 6.99 -2.94 -13.62
N LEU A 393 6.18 -3.47 -12.71
CA LEU A 393 5.88 -4.89 -12.64
C LEU A 393 5.16 -5.31 -13.91
N LYS A 394 4.13 -4.59 -14.36
CA LYS A 394 3.38 -4.91 -15.59
C LYS A 394 4.25 -4.95 -16.85
N GLU A 395 5.17 -4.00 -17.02
CA GLU A 395 6.13 -4.00 -18.14
C GLU A 395 7.11 -5.16 -18.05
N LEU A 396 7.61 -5.45 -16.85
CA LEU A 396 8.49 -6.57 -16.58
C LEU A 396 7.80 -7.91 -16.89
N LEU A 397 6.50 -8.05 -16.56
CA LEU A 397 5.65 -9.19 -16.92
C LEU A 397 5.55 -9.41 -18.43
N ALA A 398 5.33 -8.34 -19.20
CA ALA A 398 5.22 -8.43 -20.66
C ALA A 398 6.52 -8.90 -21.32
N LEU A 399 7.66 -8.75 -20.65
CA LEU A 399 8.97 -9.03 -21.20
C LEU A 399 9.48 -10.45 -20.89
N LEU A 400 9.00 -11.13 -19.85
CA LEU A 400 9.51 -12.43 -19.38
C LEU A 400 9.16 -13.68 -20.21
N PRO A 401 7.98 -13.80 -20.87
CA PRO A 401 7.59 -15.02 -21.59
C PRO A 401 8.57 -15.49 -22.68
N ASN A 402 9.39 -14.56 -23.20
CA ASN A 402 10.30 -14.80 -24.32
C ASN A 402 11.70 -15.33 -23.93
N ILE A 403 12.03 -15.36 -22.63
CA ILE A 403 13.38 -15.75 -22.17
C ILE A 403 13.63 -17.24 -22.42
N ILE A 404 12.67 -18.12 -22.15
CA ILE A 404 12.92 -19.57 -22.21
C ILE A 404 12.79 -20.14 -23.62
N ALA A 405 11.72 -19.77 -24.34
CA ALA A 405 11.40 -20.34 -25.65
C ALA A 405 12.47 -20.05 -26.73
N SER A 406 13.29 -19.02 -26.50
CA SER A 406 14.42 -18.64 -27.35
C SER A 406 15.73 -19.34 -26.96
N PHE A 407 15.95 -19.62 -25.68
CA PHE A 407 17.24 -20.11 -25.19
C PHE A 407 17.35 -21.61 -24.93
N PHE A 408 16.23 -22.32 -24.69
CA PHE A 408 16.24 -23.70 -24.21
C PHE A 408 15.53 -24.69 -25.15
N ARG A 409 15.54 -24.43 -26.47
CA ARG A 409 14.95 -25.34 -27.49
C ARG A 409 15.64 -26.71 -27.61
N ASN A 410 16.79 -26.93 -26.97
CA ASN A 410 17.55 -28.17 -27.07
C ASN A 410 17.49 -28.97 -25.75
N GLU A 411 17.42 -30.29 -25.86
CA GLU A 411 17.29 -31.30 -24.81
C GLU A 411 18.51 -31.41 -23.85
N GLU A 412 19.06 -30.29 -23.37
CA GLU A 412 20.17 -30.32 -22.40
C GLU A 412 19.64 -30.70 -21.00
N LYS A 413 20.06 -31.88 -20.51
CA LYS A 413 19.63 -32.44 -19.22
C LYS A 413 20.64 -32.26 -18.09
N GLU A 414 21.83 -31.72 -18.37
CA GLU A 414 22.87 -31.53 -17.35
C GLU A 414 22.62 -30.27 -16.52
N ARG A 415 22.33 -30.46 -15.23
CA ARG A 415 22.00 -29.39 -14.28
C ARG A 415 23.06 -28.28 -14.23
N ALA A 416 24.35 -28.63 -14.30
CA ALA A 416 25.44 -27.64 -14.30
C ALA A 416 25.45 -26.75 -15.55
N LYS A 417 25.09 -27.30 -16.72
CA LYS A 417 24.97 -26.53 -17.98
C LYS A 417 23.74 -25.63 -17.96
N LEU A 418 22.63 -26.14 -17.42
CA LEU A 418 21.39 -25.39 -17.21
C LEU A 418 21.58 -24.21 -16.25
N GLU A 419 22.26 -24.44 -15.13
CA GLU A 419 22.67 -23.39 -14.21
C GLU A 419 23.54 -22.36 -14.96
N ASN A 420 24.56 -22.79 -15.71
CA ASN A 420 25.39 -21.86 -16.49
C ASN A 420 24.58 -21.03 -17.51
N LEU A 421 23.55 -21.59 -18.14
CA LEU A 421 22.66 -20.84 -19.04
C LEU A 421 21.88 -19.74 -18.32
N ILE A 422 21.48 -19.95 -17.06
CA ILE A 422 20.87 -18.89 -16.24
C ILE A 422 21.88 -17.76 -16.01
N GLU A 423 23.15 -18.08 -15.74
CA GLU A 423 24.19 -17.07 -15.49
C GLU A 423 24.52 -16.25 -16.73
N VAL A 424 24.63 -16.91 -17.89
CA VAL A 424 25.14 -16.30 -19.12
C VAL A 424 24.04 -15.66 -19.96
N LYS A 425 22.78 -16.13 -19.84
CA LYS A 425 21.67 -15.65 -20.66
C LYS A 425 20.59 -14.94 -19.85
N VAL A 426 20.08 -15.60 -18.82
CA VAL A 426 18.92 -15.10 -18.06
C VAL A 426 19.32 -13.87 -17.22
N ILE A 427 20.38 -13.95 -16.43
CA ILE A 427 20.83 -12.85 -15.57
C ILE A 427 21.16 -11.57 -16.37
N PRO A 428 21.94 -11.64 -17.47
CA PRO A 428 22.22 -10.46 -18.29
C PRO A 428 20.96 -9.85 -18.91
N GLU A 429 20.00 -10.69 -19.33
CA GLU A 429 18.72 -10.20 -19.87
C GLU A 429 17.87 -9.52 -18.80
N VAL A 430 17.78 -10.11 -17.60
CA VAL A 430 17.13 -9.49 -16.44
C VAL A 430 17.77 -8.15 -16.13
N GLN A 431 19.11 -8.10 -16.07
CA GLN A 431 19.85 -6.87 -15.79
C GLN A 431 19.61 -5.80 -16.86
N TYR A 432 19.63 -6.17 -18.15
CA TYR A 432 19.38 -5.27 -19.26
C TYR A 432 17.96 -4.70 -19.21
N LYS A 433 16.96 -5.55 -19.00
CA LYS A 433 15.54 -5.14 -18.91
C LYS A 433 15.31 -4.19 -17.74
N LEU A 434 15.82 -4.54 -16.56
CA LEU A 434 15.70 -3.69 -15.37
C LEU A 434 16.39 -2.33 -15.59
N LYS A 435 17.61 -2.30 -16.14
CA LYS A 435 18.30 -1.03 -16.45
C LYS A 435 17.61 -0.18 -17.51
N LYS A 436 16.80 -0.78 -18.38
CA LYS A 436 16.02 -0.08 -19.39
C LYS A 436 14.76 0.56 -18.79
N VAL A 437 14.08 -0.16 -17.89
CA VAL A 437 12.75 0.20 -17.39
C VAL A 437 12.84 1.03 -16.10
N LEU A 438 13.73 0.68 -15.17
CA LEU A 438 13.80 1.31 -13.85
C LEU A 438 14.12 2.82 -13.87
N PRO A 439 15.05 3.35 -14.69
CA PRO A 439 15.42 4.77 -14.60
C PRO A 439 14.25 5.73 -14.81
N GLY A 440 13.47 5.55 -15.87
CA GLY A 440 12.33 6.44 -16.16
C GLY A 440 11.26 6.39 -15.05
N LEU A 441 11.00 5.21 -14.52
CA LEU A 441 10.00 5.00 -13.48
C LEU A 441 10.46 5.47 -12.09
N PHE A 442 11.75 5.29 -11.77
CA PHE A 442 12.33 5.89 -10.56
C PHE A 442 12.31 7.41 -10.65
N ASN A 443 12.66 7.99 -11.81
CA ASN A 443 12.58 9.44 -12.02
C ASN A 443 11.15 9.95 -11.81
N GLU A 444 10.15 9.30 -12.42
CA GLU A 444 8.74 9.67 -12.27
C GLU A 444 8.27 9.55 -10.80
N CYS A 445 8.59 8.44 -10.12
CA CYS A 445 8.21 8.24 -8.73
C CYS A 445 8.84 9.28 -7.80
N LEU A 446 10.12 9.60 -8.01
CA LEU A 446 10.84 10.60 -7.24
C LEU A 446 10.30 12.01 -7.52
N GLU A 447 10.10 12.37 -8.79
CA GLU A 447 9.53 13.66 -9.18
C GLU A 447 8.12 13.86 -8.60
N ASN A 448 7.27 12.83 -8.66
CA ASN A 448 5.94 12.87 -8.03
C ASN A 448 6.03 13.03 -6.51
N SER A 449 7.00 12.38 -5.87
CA SER A 449 7.24 12.54 -4.43
C SER A 449 7.71 13.96 -4.09
N LEU A 450 8.61 14.53 -4.92
CA LEU A 450 9.10 15.90 -4.74
C LEU A 450 7.99 16.92 -4.91
N LYS A 451 7.22 16.79 -6.00
CA LYS A 451 6.09 17.67 -6.29
C LYS A 451 5.07 17.59 -5.17
N GLY A 452 4.76 16.38 -4.68
CA GLY A 452 3.87 16.19 -3.54
C GLY A 452 4.35 16.87 -2.25
N LEU A 453 5.66 17.02 -2.03
CA LEU A 453 6.21 17.77 -0.90
C LEU A 453 6.08 19.28 -1.12
N LYS A 454 6.45 19.78 -2.31
CA LYS A 454 6.29 21.18 -2.70
C LYS A 454 4.84 21.64 -2.55
N ASP A 455 3.91 20.94 -3.19
CA ASP A 455 2.48 21.27 -3.20
C ASP A 455 1.91 21.34 -1.78
N ARG A 456 2.40 20.49 -0.86
CA ARG A 456 2.01 20.53 0.55
C ARG A 456 2.55 21.75 1.29
N CYS A 457 3.82 22.09 1.11
CA CYS A 457 4.40 23.30 1.72
C CYS A 457 3.68 24.57 1.24
N GLU A 458 3.42 24.68 -0.06
CA GLU A 458 2.67 25.80 -0.65
C GLU A 458 1.23 25.89 -0.12
N LEU A 459 0.58 24.74 0.06
CA LEU A 459 -0.77 24.67 0.62
C LEU A 459 -0.80 25.14 2.08
N GLU A 460 0.18 24.78 2.91
CA GLU A 460 0.29 25.29 4.29
C GLU A 460 0.48 26.81 4.32
N ILE A 461 1.36 27.35 3.49
CA ILE A 461 1.58 28.80 3.39
C ILE A 461 0.30 29.50 2.93
N THR A 462 -0.38 28.95 1.93
CA THR A 462 -1.65 29.49 1.43
C THR A 462 -2.70 29.52 2.55
N HIS A 463 -2.80 28.45 3.35
CA HIS A 463 -3.70 28.38 4.48
C HIS A 463 -3.38 29.46 5.52
N LYS A 464 -2.10 29.66 5.85
CA LYS A 464 -1.64 30.71 6.76
C LYS A 464 -1.96 32.12 6.26
N LYS A 465 -1.78 32.39 4.97
CA LYS A 465 -2.17 33.67 4.35
C LYS A 465 -3.66 33.92 4.47
N GLN A 466 -4.48 32.90 4.23
CA GLN A 466 -5.93 32.97 4.37
C GLN A 466 -6.34 33.25 5.82
N GLU A 467 -5.70 32.60 6.80
CA GLU A 467 -5.93 32.87 8.23
C GLU A 467 -5.70 34.33 8.60
N ILE A 468 -4.59 34.93 8.14
CA ILE A 468 -4.26 36.34 8.40
C ILE A 468 -5.29 37.26 7.72
N ALA A 469 -5.62 37.00 6.45
CA ALA A 469 -6.58 37.81 5.70
C ALA A 469 -7.99 37.76 6.31
N LEU A 470 -8.44 36.56 6.72
CA LEU A 470 -9.72 36.37 7.39
C LEU A 470 -9.76 37.11 8.74
N ALA A 471 -8.70 37.02 9.54
CA ALA A 471 -8.62 37.73 10.81
C ALA A 471 -8.69 39.24 10.64
N GLN A 472 -8.02 39.81 9.62
CA GLN A 472 -8.11 41.25 9.33
C GLN A 472 -9.53 41.65 8.92
N LYS A 473 -10.20 40.86 8.07
CA LYS A 473 -11.58 41.11 7.64
C LYS A 473 -12.58 41.04 8.80
N GLU A 474 -12.45 40.03 9.66
CA GLU A 474 -13.29 39.88 10.85
C GLU A 474 -13.05 41.00 11.87
N LYS A 475 -11.78 41.40 12.05
CA LYS A 475 -11.41 42.55 12.88
C LYS A 475 -12.08 43.85 12.43
N GLU A 476 -12.11 44.12 11.13
CA GLU A 476 -12.81 45.30 10.58
C GLU A 476 -14.33 45.26 10.81
N LYS A 477 -14.94 44.07 10.75
CA LYS A 477 -16.38 43.87 10.88
C LYS A 477 -16.85 43.86 12.35
N HIS A 478 -16.00 43.41 13.27
CA HIS A 478 -16.34 43.14 14.67
C HIS A 478 -15.41 43.88 15.65
N LEU A 479 -15.08 45.15 15.36
CA LEU A 479 -14.20 46.00 16.19
C LEU A 479 -14.55 46.03 17.69
N ASN A 480 -15.84 45.97 18.03
CA ASN A 480 -16.32 46.03 19.43
C ASN A 480 -16.49 44.65 20.10
N ASP A 481 -16.29 43.55 19.38
CA ASP A 481 -16.61 42.18 19.83
C ASP A 481 -15.43 41.20 19.69
N LEU A 482 -14.24 41.74 19.37
CA LEU A 482 -13.06 40.96 19.04
C LEU A 482 -12.60 40.05 20.19
N GLU A 483 -12.76 40.50 21.43
CA GLU A 483 -12.42 39.70 22.62
C GLU A 483 -13.38 38.50 22.78
N ASN A 484 -14.67 38.69 22.49
CA ASN A 484 -15.64 37.59 22.48
C ASN A 484 -15.34 36.60 21.35
N GLN A 485 -14.92 37.07 20.16
CA GLN A 485 -14.50 36.20 19.07
C GLN A 485 -13.28 35.34 19.45
N LYS A 486 -12.26 35.95 20.08
CA LYS A 486 -11.10 35.22 20.62
C LYS A 486 -11.55 34.16 21.62
N GLN A 487 -12.41 34.51 22.56
CA GLN A 487 -12.92 33.57 23.56
C GLN A 487 -13.68 32.40 22.94
N ILE A 488 -14.47 32.62 21.88
CA ILE A 488 -15.16 31.56 21.15
C ILE A 488 -14.16 30.59 20.50
N LEU A 489 -13.08 31.10 19.91
CA LEU A 489 -12.05 30.26 19.29
C LEU A 489 -11.26 29.47 20.35
N GLU A 490 -10.93 30.07 21.49
CA GLU A 490 -10.31 29.39 22.62
C GLU A 490 -11.19 28.25 23.16
N ASN A 491 -12.49 28.49 23.30
CA ASN A 491 -13.44 27.45 23.72
C ASN A 491 -13.49 26.29 22.72
N LYS A 492 -13.39 26.57 21.41
CA LYS A 492 -13.29 25.53 20.38
C LYS A 492 -11.98 24.74 20.45
N ILE A 493 -10.85 25.41 20.74
CA ILE A 493 -9.56 24.73 20.94
C ILE A 493 -9.65 23.78 22.13
N ASN A 494 -10.21 24.23 23.25
CA ASN A 494 -10.41 23.39 24.44
C ASN A 494 -11.29 22.18 24.13
N ALA A 495 -12.41 22.38 23.41
CA ALA A 495 -13.26 21.28 22.97
C ALA A 495 -12.53 20.27 22.06
N LEU A 496 -11.63 20.72 21.17
CA LEU A 496 -10.78 19.83 20.36
C LEU A 496 -9.78 19.05 21.21
N SER A 497 -9.24 19.65 22.27
CA SER A 497 -8.35 18.97 23.22
C SER A 497 -9.11 17.93 24.06
N ASP A 498 -10.35 18.22 24.46
CA ASP A 498 -11.21 17.28 25.16
C ASP A 498 -11.56 16.07 24.26
N LEU A 499 -11.89 16.31 22.99
CA LEU A 499 -12.14 15.26 22.00
C LEU A 499 -10.90 14.37 21.77
N GLU A 500 -9.71 14.96 21.72
CA GLU A 500 -8.46 14.21 21.62
C GLU A 500 -8.25 13.30 22.83
N GLN A 501 -8.49 13.81 24.04
CA GLN A 501 -8.42 12.99 25.26
C GLN A 501 -9.49 11.91 25.33
N GLN A 502 -10.63 12.09 24.66
CA GLN A 502 -11.71 11.12 24.66
C GLN A 502 -11.50 10.02 23.61
N TYR A 503 -11.12 10.37 22.38
CA TYR A 503 -11.18 9.48 21.22
C TYR A 503 -9.82 9.15 20.62
N LEU A 504 -8.75 9.87 20.97
CA LEU A 504 -7.42 9.68 20.38
C LEU A 504 -6.39 9.22 21.42
N LYS A 505 -6.80 8.54 22.51
CA LYS A 505 -5.84 7.90 23.43
C LYS A 505 -5.23 6.65 22.81
N ASP A 506 -3.99 6.36 23.22
CA ASP A 506 -3.26 5.15 22.80
C ASP A 506 -3.76 3.88 23.50
#